data_AF-A0A1X7USA6-F1
#
_entry.id   AF-A0A1X7USA6-F1
#
_cell.length_a   1.000
_cell.length_b   1.000
_cell.length_c   1.000
_cell.angle_alpha   90.00
_cell.angle_beta   90.00
_cell.angle_gamma   90.00
#
_symmetry.space_group_name_H-M   'P 1'
#
loop_
_entity.id
_entity.type
_entity.pdbx_description
1 polymer ?
#
loop_
_entity_poly.entity_id
_entity_poly.type
_entity_poly.pdbx_seq_one_letter_code
_entity_poly.pdbx_strand_id
1 'polypeptide(L)'
;MTQRLLALHNFSVALPTSCKEIEQEQPSGMYELASFNETYEAYCHMEELCGSKGGWTRLAYLNMSDFSETCPSGLRLYQSEDVSACGRPLTSSAGCVSVQFPSNGISYSQICGRVTGYQYGTPDAVHSGFTPNHNNLNGDYVDGVSITQGSPRKHVWTLIVGFTDQTNSDNIYYNCPCSTGSTQHIQSFVGNHYTCESGNPTTSISAHLYTSDPLWDGQGCSSHEAACCDIPGIPWFHRDYGNATTTDYIELRVCGDEGTDNEDTPVSYYEIYVK
;
A
#
# COMPACT_ATOMS: atom_id res chain seq x y z
N MET A 1 -21.31 -36.08 34.81
CA MET A 1 -21.15 -35.12 35.93
C MET A 1 -20.08 -34.15 35.45
N THR A 2 -20.49 -33.11 34.72
CA THR A 2 -19.58 -32.19 34.03
C THR A 2 -19.81 -30.82 34.66
N GLN A 3 -18.85 -30.40 35.49
CA GLN A 3 -18.96 -29.22 36.31
C GLN A 3 -18.68 -28.00 35.42
N ARG A 4 -19.74 -27.28 35.03
CA ARG A 4 -19.66 -25.90 34.56
C ARG A 4 -18.99 -25.07 35.66
N LEU A 5 -17.79 -24.56 35.40
CA LEU A 5 -17.27 -23.44 36.18
C LEU A 5 -17.99 -22.17 35.70
N LEU A 6 -19.02 -21.79 36.46
CA LEU A 6 -19.56 -20.44 36.45
C LEU A 6 -18.51 -19.52 37.08
N ALA A 7 -17.69 -18.87 36.24
CA ALA A 7 -17.05 -17.63 36.64
C ALA A 7 -18.11 -16.53 36.56
N LEU A 8 -18.72 -16.22 37.70
CA LEU A 8 -19.48 -15.01 37.93
C LEU A 8 -18.53 -13.82 37.80
N HIS A 9 -18.45 -13.20 36.63
CA HIS A 9 -18.07 -11.80 36.50
C HIS A 9 -19.20 -11.07 35.78
N ASN A 10 -20.03 -10.41 36.59
CA ASN A 10 -21.03 -9.46 36.17
C ASN A 10 -20.35 -8.12 35.83
N PHE A 11 -19.40 -8.15 34.89
CA PHE A 11 -18.90 -6.97 34.22
C PHE A 11 -19.61 -6.91 32.88
N SER A 12 -20.38 -5.84 32.65
CA SER A 12 -20.48 -5.34 31.28
C SER A 12 -19.06 -4.92 30.91
N VAL A 13 -18.29 -5.86 30.34
CA VAL A 13 -16.97 -5.54 29.79
C VAL A 13 -17.27 -4.67 28.59
N ALA A 14 -16.90 -3.39 28.66
CA ALA A 14 -16.97 -2.52 27.50
C ALA A 14 -16.18 -3.18 26.38
N LEU A 15 -16.77 -3.25 25.18
CA LEU A 15 -16.10 -3.80 24.01
C LEU A 15 -14.83 -2.98 23.74
N PRO A 16 -13.70 -3.64 23.37
CA PRO A 16 -12.47 -2.94 23.05
C PRO A 16 -12.68 -2.04 21.83
N THR A 17 -12.09 -0.86 21.84
CA THR A 17 -12.16 0.10 20.72
C THR A 17 -11.08 -0.14 19.67
N SER A 18 -10.05 -0.93 20.01
CA SER A 18 -8.96 -1.30 19.12
C SER A 18 -8.35 -2.65 19.52
N CYS A 19 -7.60 -3.25 18.61
CA CYS A 19 -6.88 -4.51 18.89
C CYS A 19 -5.81 -4.36 19.97
N LYS A 20 -5.33 -3.13 20.21
CA LYS A 20 -4.35 -2.80 21.24
C LYS A 20 -4.89 -2.94 22.66
N GLU A 21 -6.21 -2.83 22.84
CA GLU A 21 -6.89 -2.99 24.12
C GLU A 21 -7.18 -4.46 24.45
N ILE A 22 -7.05 -5.34 23.46
CA ILE A 22 -7.21 -6.78 23.64
C ILE A 22 -5.93 -7.34 24.28
N GLU A 23 -6.11 -8.27 25.21
CA GLU A 23 -5.01 -8.90 25.93
C GLU A 23 -3.99 -9.53 24.97
N GLN A 24 -2.70 -9.24 25.19
CA GLN A 24 -1.59 -9.65 24.30
C GLN A 24 -1.45 -11.17 24.14
N GLU A 25 -2.07 -11.98 25.00
CA GLU A 25 -2.03 -13.45 24.92
C GLU A 25 -3.14 -14.04 24.01
N GLN A 26 -4.04 -13.21 23.48
CA GLN A 26 -5.07 -13.65 22.54
C GLN A 26 -4.49 -13.87 21.13
N PRO A 27 -5.00 -14.86 20.36
CA PRO A 27 -4.48 -15.15 19.02
C PRO A 27 -4.89 -14.10 17.98
N SER A 28 -4.16 -14.00 16.88
CA SER A 28 -4.63 -13.21 15.72
C SER A 28 -5.94 -13.75 15.14
N GLY A 29 -6.83 -12.87 14.70
CA GLY A 29 -8.15 -13.27 14.22
C GLY A 29 -9.12 -12.11 14.05
N MET A 30 -10.38 -12.43 13.72
CA MET A 30 -11.46 -11.45 13.68
C MET A 30 -12.00 -11.21 15.09
N TYR A 31 -12.16 -9.94 15.45
CA TYR A 31 -12.71 -9.50 16.73
C TYR A 31 -13.80 -8.47 16.52
N GLU A 32 -14.79 -8.47 17.40
CA GLU A 32 -15.79 -7.41 17.49
C GLU A 32 -15.22 -6.23 18.29
N LEU A 33 -15.18 -5.05 17.68
CA LEU A 33 -14.69 -3.81 18.26
C LEU A 33 -15.81 -2.78 18.37
N ALA A 34 -15.70 -1.87 19.34
CA ALA A 34 -16.59 -0.73 19.48
C ALA A 34 -16.05 0.51 18.74
N SER A 35 -16.93 1.15 17.97
CA SER A 35 -16.82 2.52 17.48
C SER A 35 -17.83 3.39 18.23
N PHE A 36 -17.76 4.73 18.08
CA PHE A 36 -18.51 5.72 18.85
C PHE A 36 -19.98 5.35 19.14
N ASN A 37 -20.71 4.77 18.18
CA ASN A 37 -22.12 4.38 18.33
C ASN A 37 -22.47 2.98 17.79
N GLU A 38 -21.47 2.19 17.37
CA GLU A 38 -21.71 0.91 16.69
C GLU A 38 -20.61 -0.10 17.01
N THR A 39 -20.87 -1.37 16.71
CA THR A 39 -19.84 -2.42 16.73
C THR A 39 -19.50 -2.81 15.31
N TYR A 40 -18.25 -3.18 15.08
CA TYR A 40 -17.77 -3.65 13.78
C TYR A 40 -16.74 -4.76 13.98
N GLU A 41 -16.60 -5.61 12.97
CA GLU A 41 -15.58 -6.65 12.97
C GLU A 41 -14.29 -6.12 12.33
N ALA A 42 -13.15 -6.40 12.96
CA ALA A 42 -11.84 -6.12 12.40
C ALA A 42 -10.89 -7.29 12.66
N TYR A 43 -9.93 -7.46 11.75
CA TYR A 43 -8.84 -8.40 11.98
C TYR A 43 -7.81 -7.77 12.91
N CYS A 44 -7.52 -8.45 14.01
CA CYS A 44 -6.45 -8.10 14.93
C CYS A 44 -5.24 -8.99 14.69
N HIS A 45 -4.10 -8.35 14.42
CA HIS A 45 -2.81 -9.02 14.37
C HIS A 45 -2.11 -8.88 15.72
N MET A 46 -2.02 -10.00 16.45
CA MET A 46 -1.53 -10.12 17.82
C MET A 46 -0.07 -10.58 17.90
N GLU A 47 0.54 -11.00 16.80
CA GLU A 47 1.98 -11.23 16.72
C GLU A 47 2.78 -9.94 16.45
N GLU A 48 4.11 -10.05 16.46
CA GLU A 48 4.99 -8.93 16.12
C GLU A 48 4.85 -8.54 14.65
N LEU A 49 4.64 -7.25 14.39
CA LEU A 49 4.50 -6.68 13.06
C LEU A 49 5.21 -5.32 13.01
N CYS A 50 5.99 -5.07 11.96
CA CYS A 50 6.85 -3.88 11.82
C CYS A 50 7.72 -3.58 13.06
N GLY A 51 8.29 -4.61 13.70
CA GLY A 51 9.15 -4.47 14.88
C GLY A 51 8.43 -4.05 16.17
N SER A 52 7.10 -3.95 16.14
CA SER A 52 6.26 -3.70 17.31
C SER A 52 5.48 -4.95 17.67
N LYS A 53 5.37 -5.23 18.98
CA LYS A 53 4.47 -6.27 19.51
C LYS A 53 3.04 -6.12 18.94
N GLY A 54 2.22 -7.16 19.03
CA GLY A 54 0.86 -7.18 18.49
C GLY A 54 -0.13 -6.14 19.03
N GLY A 55 -1.40 -6.36 18.69
CA GLY A 55 -2.49 -5.41 18.93
C GLY A 55 -2.69 -4.43 17.76
N TRP A 56 -2.34 -4.86 16.55
CA TRP A 56 -2.51 -4.09 15.33
C TRP A 56 -3.91 -4.32 14.76
N THR A 57 -4.64 -3.23 14.45
CA THR A 57 -5.97 -3.32 13.83
C THR A 57 -5.88 -3.13 12.32
N ARG A 58 -6.38 -4.10 11.54
CA ARG A 58 -6.42 -4.00 10.08
C ARG A 58 -7.52 -3.03 9.64
N LEU A 59 -7.16 -2.01 8.87
CA LEU A 59 -8.10 -1.05 8.27
C LEU A 59 -8.39 -1.35 6.80
N ALA A 60 -7.41 -1.91 6.09
CA ALA A 60 -7.53 -2.18 4.66
C ALA A 60 -7.10 -3.61 4.35
N TYR A 61 -7.84 -4.27 3.46
CA TYR A 61 -7.50 -5.58 2.92
C TYR A 61 -8.02 -5.70 1.50
N LEU A 62 -7.22 -6.31 0.62
CA LEU A 62 -7.61 -6.78 -0.70
C LEU A 62 -6.75 -8.00 -1.02
N ASN A 63 -7.36 -9.04 -1.59
CA ASN A 63 -6.65 -10.19 -2.12
C ASN A 63 -7.32 -10.70 -3.40
N MET A 64 -6.83 -10.25 -4.55
CA MET A 64 -7.36 -10.61 -5.86
C MET A 64 -7.02 -12.04 -6.31
N SER A 65 -6.24 -12.80 -5.52
CA SER A 65 -6.11 -14.26 -5.71
C SER A 65 -7.37 -15.01 -5.24
N ASP A 66 -8.22 -14.39 -4.43
CA ASP A 66 -9.55 -14.91 -4.13
C ASP A 66 -10.50 -14.55 -5.28
N PHE A 67 -11.03 -15.56 -5.97
CA PHE A 67 -11.94 -15.37 -7.12
C PHE A 67 -13.27 -14.70 -6.76
N SER A 68 -13.62 -14.60 -5.48
CA SER A 68 -14.81 -13.88 -5.02
C SER A 68 -14.56 -12.40 -4.73
N GLU A 69 -13.30 -11.98 -4.65
CA GLU A 69 -12.91 -10.59 -4.41
C GLU A 69 -13.20 -9.74 -5.65
N THR A 70 -13.63 -8.49 -5.44
CA THR A 70 -13.91 -7.55 -6.53
C THR A 70 -13.13 -6.27 -6.33
N CYS A 71 -12.80 -5.58 -7.42
CA CYS A 71 -12.05 -4.34 -7.30
C CYS A 71 -12.81 -3.29 -6.48
N PRO A 72 -12.12 -2.58 -5.56
CA PRO A 72 -12.70 -1.47 -4.84
C PRO A 72 -13.33 -0.44 -5.78
N SER A 73 -14.37 0.24 -5.30
CA SER A 73 -15.09 1.24 -6.10
C SER A 73 -14.14 2.28 -6.70
N GLY A 74 -14.28 2.54 -8.00
CA GLY A 74 -13.43 3.45 -8.76
C GLY A 74 -12.26 2.78 -9.47
N LEU A 75 -11.83 1.59 -9.04
CA LEU A 75 -10.79 0.81 -9.72
C LEU A 75 -11.41 -0.16 -10.73
N ARG A 76 -10.70 -0.42 -11.83
CA ARG A 76 -11.10 -1.41 -12.84
C ARG A 76 -10.31 -2.71 -12.68
N LEU A 77 -10.94 -3.81 -13.06
CA LEU A 77 -10.28 -5.11 -13.14
C LEU A 77 -9.29 -5.16 -14.30
N TYR A 78 -8.08 -5.58 -13.99
CA TYR A 78 -7.13 -6.17 -14.92
C TYR A 78 -7.17 -7.67 -14.75
N GLN A 79 -7.28 -8.39 -15.86
CA GLN A 79 -7.35 -9.85 -15.84
C GLN A 79 -6.50 -10.42 -16.96
N SER A 80 -5.57 -11.29 -16.58
CA SER A 80 -4.81 -12.19 -17.44
C SER A 80 -5.15 -13.64 -17.07
N GLU A 81 -4.50 -14.63 -17.69
CA GLU A 81 -4.80 -16.04 -17.41
C GLU A 81 -4.56 -16.43 -15.94
N ASP A 82 -3.52 -15.89 -15.31
CA ASP A 82 -3.09 -16.26 -13.95
C ASP A 82 -3.18 -15.12 -12.92
N VAL A 83 -3.40 -13.88 -13.37
CA VAL A 83 -3.38 -12.68 -12.50
C VAL A 83 -4.63 -11.85 -12.66
N SER A 84 -5.24 -11.53 -11.51
CA SER A 84 -6.26 -10.49 -11.34
C SER A 84 -5.71 -9.34 -10.49
N ALA A 85 -5.96 -8.11 -10.89
CA ALA A 85 -5.51 -6.91 -10.19
C ALA A 85 -6.46 -5.72 -10.43
N CYS A 86 -6.31 -4.65 -9.67
CA CYS A 86 -7.20 -3.48 -9.69
C CYS A 86 -6.41 -2.21 -9.98
N GLY A 87 -6.66 -1.59 -11.13
CA GLY A 87 -5.97 -0.37 -11.57
C GLY A 87 -6.92 0.79 -11.82
N ARG A 88 -6.39 1.89 -12.38
CA ARG A 88 -7.15 3.10 -12.66
C ARG A 88 -8.22 2.84 -13.74
N PRO A 89 -9.37 3.54 -13.72
CA PRO A 89 -10.37 3.45 -14.78
C PRO A 89 -9.77 3.88 -16.11
N LEU A 90 -10.34 3.40 -17.22
CA LEU A 90 -9.85 3.75 -18.55
C LEU A 90 -9.91 5.28 -18.74
N THR A 91 -8.73 5.89 -18.89
CA THR A 91 -8.54 7.33 -19.09
C THR A 91 -7.36 7.57 -20.01
N SER A 92 -7.42 8.64 -20.80
CA SER A 92 -6.31 9.15 -21.62
C SER A 92 -5.61 10.33 -20.94
N SER A 93 -5.72 10.43 -19.61
CA SER A 93 -5.21 11.55 -18.83
C SER A 93 -4.62 11.07 -17.52
N ALA A 94 -3.60 11.81 -17.07
CA ALA A 94 -3.02 11.73 -15.75
C ALA A 94 -4.06 11.76 -14.63
N GLY A 95 -3.76 11.11 -13.52
CA GLY A 95 -4.57 11.20 -12.32
C GLY A 95 -4.40 10.06 -11.34
N CYS A 96 -5.10 10.21 -10.22
CA CYS A 96 -5.14 9.23 -9.15
C CYS A 96 -6.58 8.80 -8.86
N VAL A 97 -6.74 7.52 -8.48
CA VAL A 97 -8.00 7.00 -7.92
C VAL A 97 -7.78 6.60 -6.48
N SER A 98 -8.63 7.12 -5.60
CA SER A 98 -8.55 6.93 -4.15
C SER A 98 -9.52 5.87 -3.65
N VAL A 99 -9.05 5.06 -2.70
CA VAL A 99 -9.88 4.25 -1.80
C VAL A 99 -9.57 4.69 -0.37
N GLN A 100 -10.60 5.05 0.39
CA GLN A 100 -10.45 5.51 1.77
C GLN A 100 -10.93 4.45 2.75
N PHE A 101 -10.14 4.24 3.79
CA PHE A 101 -10.37 3.27 4.85
C PHE A 101 -10.55 4.01 6.17
N PRO A 102 -11.78 4.06 6.72
CA PRO A 102 -12.02 4.75 7.98
C PRO A 102 -11.26 4.08 9.11
N SER A 103 -10.73 4.88 10.04
CA SER A 103 -10.11 4.39 11.27
C SER A 103 -11.14 3.85 12.29
N ASN A 104 -12.43 4.11 12.05
CA ASN A 104 -13.53 3.83 12.99
C ASN A 104 -13.30 4.42 14.39
N GLY A 105 -12.64 5.59 14.45
CA GLY A 105 -12.37 6.30 15.69
C GLY A 105 -11.15 5.78 16.46
N ILE A 106 -10.44 4.77 15.94
CA ILE A 106 -9.18 4.30 16.52
C ILE A 106 -8.18 5.46 16.51
N SER A 107 -7.62 5.75 17.69
CA SER A 107 -6.51 6.68 17.84
C SER A 107 -5.20 5.90 17.68
N TYR A 108 -4.43 6.21 16.63
CA TYR A 108 -3.21 5.49 16.29
C TYR A 108 -2.04 6.45 16.01
N SER A 109 -0.83 5.97 16.22
CA SER A 109 0.42 6.67 15.88
C SER A 109 1.36 5.83 15.01
N GLN A 110 1.04 4.56 14.77
CA GLN A 110 1.80 3.71 13.85
C GLN A 110 0.93 3.20 12.71
N ILE A 111 1.54 3.08 11.53
CA ILE A 111 0.95 2.48 10.34
C ILE A 111 1.93 1.43 9.83
N CYS A 112 1.47 0.21 9.62
CA CYS A 112 2.24 -0.86 9.02
C CYS A 112 1.43 -1.51 7.91
N GLY A 113 2.01 -1.74 6.75
CA GLY A 113 1.27 -2.37 5.67
C GLY A 113 2.19 -2.89 4.57
N ARG A 114 1.61 -3.65 3.66
CA ARG A 114 2.26 -4.10 2.43
C ARG A 114 1.27 -4.02 1.29
N VAL A 115 1.78 -3.79 0.09
CA VAL A 115 1.02 -3.72 -1.15
C VAL A 115 1.79 -4.52 -2.19
N THR A 116 1.09 -5.33 -2.96
CA THR A 116 1.64 -6.00 -4.14
C THR A 116 0.85 -5.53 -5.35
N GLY A 117 1.57 -5.16 -6.39
CA GLY A 117 1.00 -4.72 -7.66
C GLY A 117 1.75 -5.29 -8.84
N TYR A 118 1.41 -4.78 -10.01
CA TYR A 118 2.05 -5.14 -11.27
C TYR A 118 2.27 -3.89 -12.10
N GLN A 119 3.31 -3.93 -12.93
CA GLN A 119 3.53 -2.92 -13.95
C GLN A 119 2.58 -3.17 -15.11
N TYR A 120 1.87 -2.14 -15.58
CA TYR A 120 1.24 -2.15 -16.89
C TYR A 120 1.90 -1.11 -17.77
N GLY A 121 2.38 -1.50 -18.94
CA GLY A 121 2.94 -0.56 -19.90
C GLY A 121 4.26 0.07 -19.43
N THR A 122 4.37 1.39 -19.51
CA THR A 122 5.65 2.11 -19.32
C THR A 122 5.66 3.16 -18.21
N PRO A 123 5.35 2.81 -16.94
CA PRO A 123 5.47 3.74 -15.83
C PRO A 123 6.84 4.42 -15.77
N ASP A 124 6.90 5.68 -15.36
CA ASP A 124 8.11 6.49 -15.41
C ASP A 124 8.60 6.98 -14.03
N ALA A 125 8.21 6.24 -13.00
CA ALA A 125 8.52 6.44 -11.60
C ALA A 125 7.97 7.76 -11.03
N VAL A 126 8.83 8.77 -10.91
CA VAL A 126 8.49 10.09 -10.36
C VAL A 126 8.97 11.18 -11.32
N HIS A 127 9.00 10.88 -12.61
CA HIS A 127 9.45 11.82 -13.62
C HIS A 127 8.65 13.13 -13.55
N SER A 128 9.33 14.23 -13.85
CA SER A 128 8.77 15.59 -13.71
C SER A 128 8.51 16.26 -15.06
N GLY A 129 8.69 15.54 -16.17
CA GLY A 129 8.65 16.12 -17.51
C GLY A 129 7.25 16.21 -18.10
N PHE A 130 6.31 15.36 -17.70
CA PHE A 130 4.97 15.29 -18.30
C PHE A 130 3.90 16.06 -17.52
N THR A 131 3.97 16.05 -16.17
CA THR A 131 2.98 16.71 -15.30
C THR A 131 3.59 17.81 -14.41
N PRO A 132 2.89 18.95 -14.19
CA PRO A 132 3.31 19.93 -13.18
C PRO A 132 3.09 19.43 -11.74
N ASN A 133 2.47 18.26 -11.56
CA ASN A 133 2.09 17.73 -10.26
C ASN A 133 3.20 16.99 -9.51
N HIS A 134 4.40 16.87 -10.08
CA HIS A 134 5.54 16.20 -9.44
C HIS A 134 5.74 16.62 -7.97
N ASN A 135 5.55 17.90 -7.61
CA ASN A 135 5.72 18.38 -6.22
C ASN A 135 4.38 18.57 -5.47
N ASN A 136 3.29 17.95 -5.93
CA ASN A 136 1.95 18.13 -5.39
C ASN A 136 1.41 16.80 -4.86
N LEU A 137 1.42 16.62 -3.53
CA LEU A 137 0.86 15.44 -2.86
C LEU A 137 -0.62 15.18 -3.24
N ASN A 138 -1.37 16.20 -3.65
CA ASN A 138 -2.77 16.04 -4.07
C ASN A 138 -2.94 15.67 -5.55
N GLY A 139 -1.87 15.69 -6.34
CA GLY A 139 -1.86 15.30 -7.74
C GLY A 139 -1.35 13.88 -7.97
N ASP A 140 -1.16 13.58 -9.24
CA ASP A 140 -0.47 12.46 -9.91
C ASP A 140 1.05 12.63 -9.87
N TYR A 141 1.62 12.74 -8.67
CA TYR A 141 3.06 13.01 -8.52
C TYR A 141 3.96 11.77 -8.76
N VAL A 142 3.34 10.60 -8.96
CA VAL A 142 3.99 9.31 -8.99
C VAL A 142 3.20 8.34 -9.86
N ASP A 143 3.92 7.51 -10.59
CA ASP A 143 3.41 6.28 -11.15
C ASP A 143 3.53 5.16 -10.12
N GLY A 144 2.38 4.75 -9.59
CA GLY A 144 2.33 3.75 -8.54
C GLY A 144 1.25 4.02 -7.51
N VAL A 145 1.56 3.72 -6.24
CA VAL A 145 0.62 3.80 -5.12
C VAL A 145 1.07 4.83 -4.10
N SER A 146 0.22 5.83 -3.84
CA SER A 146 0.41 6.83 -2.79
C SER A 146 -0.47 6.50 -1.58
N ILE A 147 0.13 6.08 -0.47
CA ILE A 147 -0.55 5.91 0.82
C ILE A 147 -0.52 7.24 1.58
N THR A 148 -1.68 7.72 1.98
CA THR A 148 -1.83 8.99 2.69
C THR A 148 -2.82 8.90 3.83
N GLN A 149 -2.89 9.96 4.64
CA GLN A 149 -3.73 10.02 5.82
C GLN A 149 -4.43 11.37 5.93
N GLY A 150 -5.73 11.34 6.20
CA GLY A 150 -6.53 12.50 6.62
C GLY A 150 -6.80 13.56 5.55
N SER A 151 -7.50 14.61 5.98
CA SER A 151 -7.79 15.80 5.18
C SER A 151 -7.56 17.07 6.04
N PRO A 152 -6.55 17.90 5.74
CA PRO A 152 -5.68 17.88 4.57
C PRO A 152 -4.79 16.63 4.51
N ARG A 153 -4.51 16.19 3.29
CA ARG A 153 -3.74 14.98 2.98
C ARG A 153 -2.33 15.07 3.55
N LYS A 154 -1.89 14.03 4.27
CA LYS A 154 -0.53 13.86 4.77
C LYS A 154 0.09 12.62 4.15
N HIS A 155 1.36 12.72 3.74
CA HIS A 155 2.08 11.60 3.14
C HIS A 155 2.38 10.52 4.20
N VAL A 156 2.06 9.27 3.88
CA VAL A 156 2.46 8.08 4.64
C VAL A 156 3.56 7.37 3.86
N TRP A 157 3.27 6.72 2.75
CA TRP A 157 4.27 5.97 1.99
C TRP A 157 4.00 6.08 0.49
N THR A 158 5.04 6.00 -0.33
CA THR A 158 4.90 5.94 -1.78
C THR A 158 5.50 4.63 -2.30
N LEU A 159 4.73 3.83 -3.02
CA LEU A 159 5.22 2.67 -3.75
C LEU A 159 5.30 3.06 -5.23
N ILE A 160 6.52 3.17 -5.75
CA ILE A 160 6.83 3.75 -7.06
C ILE A 160 7.07 2.60 -8.05
N VAL A 161 6.64 2.77 -9.31
CA VAL A 161 6.94 1.83 -10.39
C VAL A 161 7.87 2.46 -11.40
N GLY A 162 9.05 1.87 -11.58
CA GLY A 162 9.99 2.29 -12.62
C GLY A 162 9.67 1.69 -13.98
N PHE A 163 10.26 2.25 -15.03
CA PHE A 163 10.06 1.78 -16.40
C PHE A 163 10.62 0.36 -16.65
N THR A 164 11.80 0.06 -16.13
CA THR A 164 12.49 -1.22 -16.31
C THR A 164 13.62 -1.41 -15.30
N ASP A 165 13.94 -2.68 -15.05
CA ASP A 165 15.00 -3.10 -14.13
C ASP A 165 16.40 -2.96 -14.76
N GLN A 166 16.48 -2.56 -16.04
CA GLN A 166 17.71 -2.29 -16.77
C GLN A 166 18.01 -0.79 -16.78
N THR A 167 19.25 -0.39 -16.52
CA THR A 167 19.63 1.03 -16.62
C THR A 167 20.63 1.27 -17.75
N ASN A 168 20.30 2.18 -18.67
CA ASN A 168 21.17 2.68 -19.74
C ASN A 168 20.90 4.17 -20.00
N SER A 169 21.68 4.79 -20.90
CA SER A 169 21.58 6.24 -21.17
C SER A 169 20.20 6.74 -21.57
N ASP A 170 19.36 5.87 -22.14
CA ASP A 170 18.09 6.22 -22.75
C ASP A 170 16.93 6.11 -21.74
N ASN A 171 17.14 5.51 -20.56
CA ASN A 171 16.09 5.30 -19.55
C ASN A 171 16.47 5.73 -18.12
N ILE A 172 17.66 6.31 -17.90
CA ILE A 172 18.10 6.79 -16.58
C ILE A 172 17.11 7.74 -15.89
N TYR A 173 16.21 8.35 -16.64
CA TYR A 173 15.23 9.33 -16.21
C TYR A 173 13.81 8.78 -16.11
N TYR A 174 13.61 7.46 -16.16
CA TYR A 174 12.31 6.79 -15.94
C TYR A 174 12.38 5.61 -14.96
N ASN A 175 13.60 5.23 -14.56
CA ASN A 175 13.82 4.13 -13.63
C ASN A 175 13.63 4.55 -12.18
N CYS A 176 13.51 3.57 -11.30
CA CYS A 176 13.39 3.81 -9.87
C CYS A 176 14.44 4.77 -9.30
N PRO A 177 14.10 5.67 -8.36
CA PRO A 177 15.06 6.61 -7.77
C PRO A 177 16.23 5.95 -7.03
N CYS A 178 16.04 4.73 -6.55
CA CYS A 178 17.07 3.92 -5.90
C CYS A 178 17.93 3.11 -6.88
N SER A 179 17.58 3.07 -8.17
CA SER A 179 18.32 2.27 -9.15
C SER A 179 19.69 2.87 -9.45
N THR A 180 20.67 1.99 -9.64
CA THR A 180 22.04 2.40 -9.95
C THR A 180 22.09 3.16 -11.27
N GLY A 181 22.51 4.42 -11.23
CA GLY A 181 22.61 5.30 -12.41
C GLY A 181 21.35 6.10 -12.73
N SER A 182 20.26 5.90 -11.97
CA SER A 182 19.05 6.71 -12.10
C SER A 182 19.32 8.19 -11.79
N THR A 183 18.67 9.07 -12.54
CA THR A 183 18.70 10.52 -12.33
C THR A 183 17.40 11.04 -11.72
N GLN A 184 16.51 10.14 -11.32
CA GLN A 184 15.24 10.51 -10.70
C GLN A 184 15.45 11.23 -9.37
N HIS A 185 14.61 12.24 -9.11
CA HIS A 185 14.66 13.04 -7.90
C HIS A 185 13.37 12.85 -7.11
N ILE A 186 13.48 12.27 -5.91
CA ILE A 186 12.33 12.07 -5.05
C ILE A 186 11.81 13.41 -4.51
N GLN A 187 10.49 13.52 -4.37
CA GLN A 187 9.87 14.70 -3.80
C GLN A 187 10.26 14.90 -2.33
N SER A 188 10.38 16.16 -1.91
CA SER A 188 10.75 16.49 -0.52
C SER A 188 9.75 15.99 0.52
N PHE A 189 8.46 15.90 0.18
CA PHE A 189 7.43 15.39 1.10
C PHE A 189 7.42 13.86 1.21
N VAL A 190 7.97 13.16 0.20
CA VAL A 190 8.15 11.70 0.24
C VAL A 190 9.37 11.36 1.09
N GLY A 191 10.50 12.01 0.82
CA GLY A 191 11.76 11.77 1.51
C GLY A 191 12.19 10.31 1.37
N ASN A 192 12.51 9.64 2.49
CA ASN A 192 12.95 8.24 2.50
C ASN A 192 11.80 7.24 2.69
N HIS A 193 10.55 7.67 2.58
CA HIS A 193 9.38 6.83 2.87
C HIS A 193 8.74 6.34 1.58
N TYR A 194 9.55 5.62 0.82
CA TYR A 194 9.12 5.00 -0.41
C TYR A 194 9.77 3.65 -0.62
N THR A 195 9.13 2.84 -1.45
CA THR A 195 9.69 1.65 -2.08
C THR A 195 9.58 1.84 -3.57
N CYS A 196 10.50 1.31 -4.35
CA CYS A 196 10.41 1.36 -5.81
C CYS A 196 10.82 0.02 -6.40
N GLU A 197 10.15 -0.38 -7.48
CA GLU A 197 10.50 -1.57 -8.25
C GLU A 197 9.97 -1.43 -9.67
N SER A 198 10.49 -2.22 -10.60
CA SER A 198 9.94 -2.34 -11.95
C SER A 198 9.73 -3.81 -12.29
N GLY A 199 8.69 -4.10 -13.07
CA GLY A 199 8.36 -5.48 -13.46
C GLY A 199 8.82 -5.84 -14.87
N ASN A 200 9.39 -4.87 -15.61
CA ASN A 200 9.87 -5.06 -16.97
C ASN A 200 11.37 -5.40 -16.98
N PRO A 201 11.75 -6.67 -17.26
CA PRO A 201 13.14 -7.12 -17.23
C PRO A 201 13.96 -6.66 -18.45
N THR A 202 13.38 -5.82 -19.33
CA THR A 202 13.97 -5.39 -20.59
C THR A 202 13.69 -3.92 -20.85
N THR A 203 14.44 -3.29 -21.76
CA THR A 203 14.15 -1.93 -22.20
C THR A 203 13.08 -1.83 -23.29
N SER A 204 12.35 -2.92 -23.55
CA SER A 204 11.32 -2.95 -24.59
C SER A 204 10.02 -2.34 -24.07
N ILE A 205 9.40 -1.51 -24.89
CA ILE A 205 8.09 -0.89 -24.61
C ILE A 205 6.99 -1.84 -25.06
N SER A 206 6.06 -2.17 -24.17
CA SER A 206 4.88 -2.96 -24.52
C SER A 206 3.71 -2.66 -23.60
N ALA A 207 2.53 -2.42 -24.19
CA ALA A 207 1.29 -2.14 -23.45
C ALA A 207 0.61 -3.44 -22.99
N HIS A 208 1.23 -4.14 -22.05
CA HIS A 208 0.67 -5.31 -21.38
C HIS A 208 0.96 -5.29 -19.88
N LEU A 209 0.30 -6.19 -19.15
CA LEU A 209 0.52 -6.40 -17.73
C LEU A 209 1.71 -7.34 -17.54
N TYR A 210 2.76 -6.87 -16.89
CA TYR A 210 3.94 -7.67 -16.55
C TYR A 210 3.63 -8.52 -15.31
N THR A 211 3.32 -9.80 -15.50
CA THR A 211 2.84 -10.69 -14.42
C THR A 211 3.91 -11.60 -13.82
N SER A 212 5.09 -11.69 -14.45
CA SER A 212 6.17 -12.56 -14.01
C SER A 212 6.90 -12.06 -12.76
N ASP A 213 6.79 -10.76 -12.47
CA ASP A 213 7.51 -10.08 -11.41
C ASP A 213 6.56 -9.13 -10.65
N PRO A 214 5.93 -9.61 -9.56
CA PRO A 214 5.08 -8.78 -8.72
C PRO A 214 5.87 -7.67 -8.03
N LEU A 215 5.32 -6.46 -8.05
CA LEU A 215 5.99 -5.29 -7.51
C LEU A 215 5.91 -5.20 -5.98
N TRP A 216 6.98 -4.64 -5.42
CA TRP A 216 7.23 -4.26 -4.03
C TRP A 216 7.27 -5.43 -3.06
N ASP A 217 7.62 -6.62 -3.55
CA ASP A 217 7.76 -7.82 -2.73
C ASP A 217 9.21 -8.09 -2.28
N GLY A 218 10.17 -7.33 -2.82
CA GLY A 218 11.61 -7.43 -2.53
C GLY A 218 12.30 -8.60 -3.22
N GLN A 219 11.70 -9.14 -4.28
CA GLN A 219 12.20 -10.25 -5.08
C GLN A 219 12.25 -9.86 -6.56
N GLY A 220 12.85 -10.69 -7.42
CA GLY A 220 12.88 -10.41 -8.87
C GLY A 220 13.84 -9.31 -9.32
N CYS A 221 14.38 -8.53 -8.39
CA CYS A 221 15.20 -7.35 -8.69
C CYS A 221 16.53 -7.66 -9.38
N SER A 222 16.80 -6.91 -10.44
CA SER A 222 18.08 -6.93 -11.13
C SER A 222 19.22 -6.31 -10.31
N SER A 223 20.46 -6.45 -10.79
CA SER A 223 21.62 -5.76 -10.19
C SER A 223 21.50 -4.23 -10.17
N HIS A 224 20.69 -3.63 -11.05
CA HIS A 224 20.46 -2.18 -11.05
C HIS A 224 19.49 -1.76 -9.94
N GLU A 225 18.52 -2.61 -9.61
CA GLU A 225 17.50 -2.37 -8.58
C GLU A 225 17.85 -3.03 -7.23
N ALA A 226 19.03 -3.61 -7.09
CA ALA A 226 19.46 -4.26 -5.85
C ALA A 226 19.29 -3.36 -4.60
N ALA A 227 19.58 -2.07 -4.70
CA ALA A 227 19.41 -1.11 -3.61
C ALA A 227 17.93 -0.79 -3.31
N CYS A 228 17.04 -0.98 -4.28
CA CYS A 228 15.60 -0.82 -4.11
C CYS A 228 14.99 -1.97 -3.31
N CYS A 229 15.55 -3.16 -3.45
CA CYS A 229 15.04 -4.39 -2.84
C CYS A 229 15.75 -4.79 -1.54
N ASP A 230 16.94 -4.24 -1.30
CA ASP A 230 17.67 -4.39 -0.03
C ASP A 230 17.32 -3.27 0.96
N ILE A 231 16.04 -2.89 1.04
CA ILE A 231 15.56 -1.93 2.04
C ILE A 231 15.05 -2.67 3.28
N PRO A 232 15.40 -2.21 4.51
CA PRO A 232 14.91 -2.83 5.72
C PRO A 232 13.38 -2.83 5.79
N GLY A 233 12.79 -4.00 6.01
CA GLY A 233 11.36 -4.17 6.26
C GLY A 233 10.51 -4.58 5.06
N ILE A 234 11.00 -4.49 3.81
CA ILE A 234 10.27 -4.97 2.62
C ILE A 234 9.82 -6.44 2.82
N PRO A 235 8.55 -6.80 2.50
CA PRO A 235 7.53 -6.03 1.77
C PRO A 235 6.72 -5.04 2.61
N TRP A 236 7.04 -4.87 3.89
CA TRP A 236 6.30 -4.01 4.80
C TRP A 236 6.85 -2.58 4.82
N PHE A 237 6.00 -1.60 4.59
CA PHE A 237 6.26 -0.22 4.98
C PHE A 237 5.85 0.00 6.43
N HIS A 238 6.61 0.85 7.13
CA HIS A 238 6.33 1.24 8.51
C HIS A 238 6.45 2.75 8.68
N ARG A 239 5.44 3.34 9.29
CA ARG A 239 5.45 4.73 9.73
C ARG A 239 5.15 4.82 11.21
N ASP A 240 6.08 5.40 11.95
CA ASP A 240 5.94 5.66 13.38
C ASP A 240 5.98 7.17 13.65
N TYR A 241 4.86 7.72 14.08
CA TYR A 241 4.72 9.12 14.48
C TYR A 241 5.01 9.34 15.97
N GLY A 242 5.52 8.32 16.67
CA GLY A 242 5.84 8.34 18.09
C GLY A 242 4.59 8.51 18.95
N ASN A 243 4.53 9.62 19.69
CA ASN A 243 3.39 9.94 20.55
C ASN A 243 2.29 10.74 19.85
N ALA A 244 2.50 11.18 18.60
CA ALA A 244 1.50 11.92 17.86
C ALA A 244 0.45 10.96 17.31
N THR A 245 -0.75 11.01 17.88
CA THR A 245 -1.87 10.16 17.46
C THR A 245 -2.87 10.93 16.60
N THR A 246 -3.60 10.20 15.76
CA THR A 246 -4.75 10.72 15.01
C THR A 246 -5.81 9.65 14.87
N THR A 247 -7.01 10.08 14.49
CA THR A 247 -8.14 9.21 14.09
C THR A 247 -8.46 9.38 12.60
N ASP A 248 -7.56 9.99 11.83
CA ASP A 248 -7.73 10.20 10.39
C ASP A 248 -7.91 8.87 9.65
N TYR A 249 -8.62 8.88 8.53
CA TYR A 249 -8.67 7.72 7.62
C TYR A 249 -7.30 7.48 6.96
N ILE A 250 -7.07 6.26 6.50
CA ILE A 250 -5.98 5.94 5.58
C ILE A 250 -6.54 5.93 4.15
N GLU A 251 -5.78 6.45 3.20
CA GLU A 251 -6.14 6.49 1.79
C GLU A 251 -5.05 5.81 0.95
N LEU A 252 -5.45 4.85 0.13
CA LEU A 252 -4.63 4.28 -0.92
C LEU A 252 -5.02 4.95 -2.24
N ARG A 253 -4.03 5.45 -2.98
CA ARG A 253 -4.24 6.10 -4.27
C ARG A 253 -3.43 5.40 -5.33
N VAL A 254 -4.07 4.84 -6.37
CA VAL A 254 -3.37 4.37 -7.56
C VAL A 254 -3.25 5.56 -8.51
N CYS A 255 -2.02 5.94 -8.84
CA CYS A 255 -1.68 7.15 -9.57
C CYS A 255 -0.87 6.81 -10.83
N GLY A 256 -0.97 7.70 -11.81
CA GLY A 256 -0.02 7.78 -12.92
C GLY A 256 -0.12 9.11 -13.64
N ASP A 257 0.97 9.56 -14.23
CA ASP A 257 1.09 10.87 -14.85
C ASP A 257 0.66 10.91 -16.33
N GLU A 258 0.41 9.74 -16.92
CA GLU A 258 -0.21 9.56 -18.23
C GLU A 258 -1.51 8.74 -18.19
N GLY A 259 -2.06 8.49 -19.40
CA GLY A 259 -3.24 7.66 -19.62
C GLY A 259 -2.98 6.16 -19.38
N THR A 260 -4.05 5.45 -19.00
CA THR A 260 -4.01 4.02 -18.65
C THR A 260 -3.79 3.06 -19.83
N ASP A 261 -3.77 3.58 -21.06
CA ASP A 261 -3.35 2.86 -22.26
C ASP A 261 -1.82 2.86 -22.44
N ASN A 262 -1.12 3.83 -21.82
CA ASN A 262 0.34 3.91 -21.79
C ASN A 262 0.94 3.24 -20.55
N GLU A 263 0.41 3.59 -19.37
CA GLU A 263 0.93 3.11 -18.09
C GLU A 263 -0.15 2.98 -17.03
N ASP A 264 -0.02 1.98 -16.16
CA ASP A 264 -0.84 1.86 -14.96
C ASP A 264 -0.12 1.01 -13.92
N THR A 265 -0.63 1.05 -12.69
CA THR A 265 -0.12 0.20 -11.60
C THR A 265 -1.25 -0.56 -10.91
N PRO A 266 -1.76 -1.64 -11.53
CA PRO A 266 -2.82 -2.43 -10.91
C PRO A 266 -2.34 -3.13 -9.64
N VAL A 267 -3.09 -3.00 -8.54
CA VAL A 267 -2.80 -3.66 -7.26
C VAL A 267 -3.58 -4.96 -7.12
N SER A 268 -2.92 -6.04 -6.72
CA SER A 268 -3.54 -7.35 -6.52
C SER A 268 -3.73 -7.69 -5.05
N TYR A 269 -2.92 -7.10 -4.19
CA TYR A 269 -2.96 -7.36 -2.77
C TYR A 269 -2.60 -6.12 -1.97
N TYR A 270 -3.30 -5.90 -0.86
CA TYR A 270 -2.79 -5.03 0.20
C TYR A 270 -3.36 -5.44 1.55
N GLU A 271 -2.59 -5.17 2.59
CA GLU A 271 -3.10 -5.12 3.95
C GLU A 271 -2.44 -3.97 4.71
N ILE A 272 -3.25 -3.18 5.41
CA ILE A 272 -2.79 -2.00 6.14
C ILE A 272 -3.38 -2.00 7.54
N TYR A 273 -2.49 -1.81 8.52
CA TYR A 273 -2.75 -1.88 9.94
C TYR A 273 -2.39 -0.57 10.64
N VAL A 274 -3.08 -0.30 11.75
CA VAL A 274 -2.80 0.83 12.64
C VAL A 274 -2.69 0.41 14.10
N LYS A 275 -1.96 1.20 14.91
CA LYS A 275 -1.74 0.95 16.35
C LYS A 275 -1.41 2.22 17.16
#